data_AF-A0A9P8J8C9-F1
#
_entry.id   AF-A0A9P8J8C9-F1
#
_cell.length_a   1.000
_cell.length_b   1.000
_cell.length_c   1.000
_cell.angle_alpha   90.00
_cell.angle_beta   90.00
_cell.angle_gamma   90.00
#
_symmetry.space_group_name_H-M   'P 1'
#
loop_
_entity.id
_entity.type
_entity.pdbx_description
1 polymer ?
#
loop_
_entity_poly.entity_id
_entity_poly.type
_entity_poly.pdbx_seq_one_letter_code
_entity_poly.pdbx_strand_id
1 'polypeptide(L)'
;MSFDVYLVVSAGAPQDHHAIFVETKPDSSGQIFQVNGNIQNGMTYETKPAGRPEDSLTYQGKTLLGTVTAASYPQIDSVCRTLPPPPKQFEGAKRLGPQQPLRRCQEWTADAIDTLRFKRIIS
;
A
#
# COMPACT_ATOMS: atom_id res chain seq x y z
N MET A 1 5.81 11.71 19.88
CA MET A 1 5.83 12.09 18.44
C MET A 1 5.04 11.04 17.69
N SER A 2 4.21 11.49 16.75
CA SER A 2 3.39 10.63 15.90
C SER A 2 3.53 11.09 14.45
N PHE A 3 3.26 10.18 13.53
CA PHE A 3 3.28 10.40 12.09
C PHE A 3 1.88 10.18 11.52
N ASP A 4 1.50 11.02 10.57
CA ASP A 4 0.24 10.82 9.85
C ASP A 4 0.38 9.67 8.87
N VAL A 5 -0.66 8.85 8.78
CA VAL A 5 -0.72 7.70 7.88
C VAL A 5 -1.84 7.93 6.88
N TYR A 6 -1.50 7.84 5.60
CA TYR A 6 -2.39 8.12 4.49
C TYR A 6 -2.55 6.90 3.58
N LEU A 7 -3.73 6.71 3.02
CA LEU A 7 -3.90 5.99 1.76
C LEU A 7 -3.60 6.98 0.64
N VAL A 8 -2.63 6.66 -0.21
CA VAL A 8 -2.33 7.43 -1.42
C VAL A 8 -2.87 6.68 -2.63
N VAL A 9 -3.53 7.43 -3.52
CA VAL A 9 -4.02 6.95 -4.81
C VAL A 9 -3.21 7.61 -5.91
N SER A 10 -2.69 6.79 -6.81
CA SER A 10 -1.95 7.23 -7.99
C SER A 10 -2.49 6.57 -9.25
N ALA A 11 -2.47 7.30 -10.36
CA ALA A 11 -2.95 6.84 -11.65
C ALA A 11 -2.29 5.52 -12.04
N GLY A 12 -3.13 4.53 -12.36
CA GLY A 12 -2.72 3.21 -12.82
C GLY A 12 -3.62 2.70 -13.94
N ALA A 13 -3.16 1.67 -14.65
CA ALA A 13 -3.94 1.02 -15.69
C ALA A 13 -3.94 -0.50 -15.47
N PRO A 14 -5.11 -1.17 -15.50
CA PRO A 14 -6.46 -0.64 -15.79
C PRO A 14 -7.15 0.01 -14.58
N GLN A 15 -6.55 0.00 -13.40
CA GLN A 15 -7.09 0.57 -12.16
C GLN A 15 -5.98 1.35 -11.46
N ASP A 16 -6.38 2.31 -10.63
CA ASP A 16 -5.45 3.09 -9.83
C ASP A 16 -4.62 2.23 -8.89
N HIS A 17 -3.43 2.74 -8.59
CA HIS A 17 -2.50 2.14 -7.64
C HIS A 17 -2.70 2.74 -6.26
N HIS A 18 -2.90 1.86 -5.27
CA HIS A 18 -3.04 2.22 -3.86
C HIS A 18 -1.77 1.87 -3.09
N ALA A 19 -1.40 2.75 -2.16
CA ALA A 19 -0.29 2.55 -1.25
C ALA A 19 -0.56 3.20 0.12
N ILE A 20 0.12 2.71 1.16
CA ILE A 20 0.16 3.37 2.46
C ILE A 20 1.36 4.31 2.46
N PHE A 21 1.13 5.58 2.80
CA PHE A 21 2.18 6.58 2.97
C PHE A 21 2.20 7.05 4.42
N VAL A 22 3.40 7.13 5.00
CA VAL A 22 3.60 7.67 6.35
C VAL A 22 4.45 8.92 6.24
N GLU A 23 3.89 10.06 6.63
CA GLU A 23 4.56 11.36 6.60
C GLU A 23 5.50 11.47 7.81
N THR A 24 6.80 11.24 7.59
CA THR A 24 7.79 11.10 8.68
C THR A 24 8.71 12.31 8.83
N LYS A 25 8.64 13.28 7.92
CA LYS A 25 9.54 14.43 7.88
C LYS A 25 8.78 15.77 7.83
N PRO A 26 9.39 16.87 8.32
CA PRO A 26 8.76 18.20 8.33
C PRO A 26 8.48 18.81 6.95
N ASP A 27 9.12 18.30 5.90
CA ASP A 27 8.90 18.70 4.50
C ASP A 27 7.74 17.95 3.83
N SER A 28 6.91 17.27 4.63
CA SER A 28 5.82 16.38 4.21
C SER A 28 6.27 15.19 3.35
N SER A 29 7.57 14.89 3.30
CA SER A 29 8.07 13.64 2.74
C SER A 29 8.02 12.49 3.77
N GLY A 30 8.21 11.27 3.31
CA GLY A 30 7.88 10.12 4.12
C GLY A 30 8.37 8.78 3.60
N GLN A 31 7.64 7.74 4.01
CA GLN A 31 7.87 6.36 3.61
C GLN A 31 6.60 5.81 2.96
N ILE A 32 6.75 5.09 1.85
CA ILE A 32 5.64 4.39 1.20
C ILE A 32 5.76 2.88 1.41
N PHE A 33 4.62 2.21 1.55
CA PHE A 33 4.46 0.77 1.67
C PHE A 33 3.43 0.32 0.63
N GLN A 34 3.84 -0.58 -0.25
CA GLN A 34 3.04 -0.94 -1.43
C GLN A 34 3.39 -2.32 -1.95
N VAL A 35 2.55 -2.83 -2.85
CA VAL A 35 2.91 -3.96 -3.73
C VAL A 35 2.95 -3.48 -5.17
N ASN A 36 4.04 -3.78 -5.87
CA ASN A 36 4.24 -3.39 -7.27
C ASN A 36 4.25 -4.62 -8.18
N GLY A 37 3.67 -4.47 -9.37
CA GLY A 37 3.54 -5.54 -10.35
C GLY A 37 2.15 -5.56 -10.96
N ASN A 38 1.75 -6.70 -11.51
CA ASN A 38 0.45 -6.82 -12.17
C ASN A 38 -0.07 -8.26 -12.09
N ILE A 39 -1.32 -8.46 -12.48
CA ILE A 39 -1.98 -9.78 -12.43
C ILE A 39 -1.36 -10.83 -13.38
N GLN A 40 -0.58 -10.41 -14.38
CA GLN A 40 0.08 -11.30 -15.34
C GLN A 40 1.42 -11.85 -14.82
N ASN A 41 2.15 -11.04 -14.04
CA ASN A 41 3.49 -11.40 -13.53
C ASN A 41 3.50 -11.64 -12.01
N GLY A 42 2.41 -11.30 -11.32
CA GLY A 42 2.38 -11.19 -9.87
C GLY A 42 2.86 -9.82 -9.39
N MET A 43 2.74 -9.62 -8.09
CA MET A 43 3.15 -8.41 -7.40
C MET A 43 4.15 -8.73 -6.30
N THR A 44 4.97 -7.75 -5.94
CA THR A 44 5.99 -7.85 -4.91
C THR A 44 5.86 -6.69 -3.95
N TYR A 45 5.93 -6.96 -2.65
CA TYR A 45 5.96 -5.94 -1.62
C TYR A 45 7.25 -5.11 -1.70
N GLU A 46 7.11 -3.79 -1.60
CA GLU A 46 8.19 -2.81 -1.54
C GLU A 46 7.88 -1.78 -0.45
N THR A 47 8.93 -1.36 0.26
CA THR A 47 8.91 -0.13 1.04
C THR A 47 10.10 0.75 0.64
N LYS A 48 9.87 2.06 0.50
CA LYS A 48 10.92 3.02 0.14
C LYS A 48 10.64 4.43 0.66
N PRO A 49 11.67 5.27 0.81
CA PRO A 49 11.48 6.70 0.99
C PRO A 49 10.69 7.28 -0.20
N ALA A 50 9.80 8.23 0.09
CA ALA A 50 8.99 8.92 -0.90
C ALA A 50 8.94 10.41 -0.58
N GLY A 51 8.91 11.24 -1.64
CA GLY A 51 8.60 12.67 -1.51
C GLY A 51 7.14 12.90 -1.11
N ARG A 52 6.71 14.16 -1.16
CA ARG A 52 5.29 14.50 -0.96
C ARG A 52 4.47 13.83 -2.07
N PRO A 53 3.39 13.09 -1.75
CA PRO A 53 2.56 12.45 -2.76
C PRO A 53 2.05 13.41 -3.84
N GLU A 54 1.73 14.64 -3.45
CA GLU A 54 1.19 15.70 -4.30
C GLU A 54 2.16 16.16 -5.39
N ASP A 55 3.47 15.94 -5.22
CA ASP A 55 4.49 16.31 -6.21
C ASP A 55 4.58 15.28 -7.35
N SER A 56 3.90 14.14 -7.24
CA SER A 56 3.89 13.10 -8.28
C SER A 56 2.95 13.47 -9.44
N LEU A 57 3.41 13.31 -10.68
CA LEU A 57 2.57 13.48 -11.88
C LEU A 57 1.39 12.49 -11.94
N THR A 58 1.50 11.36 -11.26
CA THR A 58 0.44 10.35 -11.19
C THR A 58 -0.48 10.56 -9.99
N TYR A 59 -0.28 11.58 -9.16
CA TYR A 59 -1.12 11.80 -7.98
C TYR A 59 -2.60 11.95 -8.33
N GLN A 60 -3.46 11.19 -7.65
CA GLN A 60 -4.92 11.30 -7.77
C GLN A 60 -5.57 11.74 -6.45
N GLY A 61 -4.94 11.46 -5.32
CA GLY A 61 -5.45 11.87 -4.02
C GLY A 61 -4.75 11.18 -2.85
N LYS A 62 -5.02 11.68 -1.64
CA LYS A 62 -4.70 10.97 -0.40
C LYS A 62 -5.84 11.08 0.61
N THR A 63 -6.03 10.05 1.42
CA THR A 63 -7.02 10.01 2.50
C THR A 63 -6.30 9.73 3.82
N LEU A 64 -6.50 10.57 4.83
CA LEU A 64 -5.95 10.33 6.17
C LEU A 64 -6.60 9.07 6.77
N LEU A 65 -5.77 8.10 7.16
CA LEU A 65 -6.21 6.85 7.77
C LEU A 65 -6.19 6.90 9.30
N GLY A 66 -5.32 7.75 9.86
CA GLY A 66 -5.05 7.91 11.29
C GLY A 66 -3.61 8.34 11.53
N THR A 67 -3.13 8.14 12.75
CA THR A 67 -1.74 8.42 13.15
C THR A 67 -1.06 7.18 13.73
N VAL A 68 0.28 7.14 13.66
CA VAL A 68 1.11 6.11 14.29
C VAL A 68 2.14 6.75 15.21
N THR A 69 2.35 6.21 16.41
CA THR A 69 3.42 6.71 17.29
C THR A 69 4.80 6.35 16.73
N ALA A 70 5.82 7.17 17.02
CA ALA A 70 7.19 6.85 16.61
C ALA A 70 7.68 5.47 17.10
N ALA A 71 7.20 5.02 18.27
CA ALA A 71 7.51 3.69 18.82
C ALA A 71 6.82 2.55 18.05
N SER A 72 5.63 2.80 17.50
CA SER A 72 4.85 1.79 16.75
C SER A 72 5.13 1.83 15.24
N TYR A 73 5.76 2.90 14.73
CA TYR A 73 6.06 3.07 13.30
C TYR A 73 6.77 1.87 12.66
N PRO A 74 7.82 1.25 13.26
CA PRO A 74 8.47 0.07 12.69
C PRO A 74 7.54 -1.14 12.53
N GLN A 75 6.43 -1.19 13.27
CA GLN A 75 5.45 -2.27 13.17
C GLN A 75 4.65 -2.21 11.86
N ILE A 76 4.60 -1.06 11.17
CA ILE A 76 3.94 -0.96 9.86
C ILE A 76 4.61 -1.89 8.84
N ASP A 77 5.94 -1.80 8.69
CA ASP A 77 6.68 -2.68 7.78
C ASP A 77 6.51 -4.15 8.17
N SER A 78 6.57 -4.43 9.48
CA SER A 78 6.40 -5.78 10.01
C SER A 78 5.04 -6.36 9.63
N VAL A 79 3.95 -5.60 9.76
CA VAL A 79 2.60 -6.03 9.36
C VAL A 79 2.50 -6.20 7.86
N CYS A 80 2.94 -5.22 7.07
CA CYS A 80 2.88 -5.29 5.61
C CYS A 80 3.60 -6.53 5.05
N ARG A 81 4.74 -6.92 5.64
CA ARG A 81 5.49 -8.13 5.25
C ARG A 81 4.78 -9.45 5.58
N THR A 82 3.85 -9.46 6.53
CA THR A 82 3.07 -10.67 6.85
C THR A 82 1.95 -10.94 5.85
N LEU A 83 1.57 -9.93 5.07
CA LEU A 83 0.49 -10.05 4.09
C LEU A 83 1.06 -10.48 2.74
N PRO A 84 0.59 -11.62 2.18
CA PRO A 84 1.11 -12.11 0.90
C PRO A 84 0.76 -11.13 -0.23
N PRO A 85 1.74 -10.67 -1.02
CA PRO A 85 1.46 -9.92 -2.24
C PRO A 85 0.60 -10.75 -3.21
N PRO A 86 -0.26 -10.11 -4.02
CA PRO A 86 -1.04 -10.81 -5.03
C PRO A 86 -0.14 -11.62 -5.99
N PRO A 87 -0.37 -12.94 -6.13
CA PRO A 87 0.43 -13.77 -7.02
C PRO A 87 0.05 -13.52 -8.49
N LYS A 88 0.80 -14.16 -9.39
CA LYS A 88 0.42 -14.30 -10.80
C LYS A 88 -0.94 -14.99 -10.89
N GLN A 89 -1.87 -14.37 -11.61
CA GLN A 89 -3.27 -14.80 -11.72
C GLN A 89 -3.68 -15.17 -13.15
N PHE A 90 -2.83 -14.88 -14.14
CA PHE A 90 -3.05 -15.24 -15.53
C PHE A 90 -1.80 -15.85 -16.14
N GLU A 91 -1.98 -16.79 -17.06
CA GLU A 91 -0.96 -17.23 -18.01
C GLU A 91 -1.46 -16.90 -19.42
N GLY A 92 -0.99 -15.76 -19.96
CA GLY A 92 -1.57 -15.17 -21.16
C GLY A 92 -3.05 -14.84 -20.96
N ALA A 93 -3.92 -15.43 -21.78
CA ALA A 93 -5.39 -15.26 -21.67
C ALA A 93 -6.05 -16.18 -20.62
N LYS A 94 -5.32 -17.17 -20.09
CA LYS A 94 -5.88 -18.17 -19.17
C LYS A 94 -5.83 -17.67 -17.73
N ARG A 95 -6.99 -17.56 -17.07
CA ARG A 95 -7.06 -17.29 -15.63
C ARG A 95 -6.59 -18.51 -14.82
N LEU A 96 -5.65 -18.27 -13.91
CA LEU A 96 -5.22 -19.23 -12.89
C LEU A 96 -6.18 -19.17 -11.71
N GLY A 97 -6.57 -20.33 -11.17
CA GLY A 97 -7.50 -20.39 -10.03
C GLY A 97 -8.81 -19.64 -10.27
N PRO A 98 -9.63 -20.01 -11.29
CA PRO A 98 -10.81 -19.23 -11.71
C PRO A 98 -11.87 -19.01 -10.63
N GLN A 99 -11.87 -19.83 -9.56
CA GLN A 99 -12.76 -19.67 -8.40
C GLN A 99 -12.26 -18.63 -7.39
N GLN A 100 -10.99 -18.24 -7.42
CA GLN A 100 -10.42 -17.24 -6.52
C GLN A 100 -10.69 -15.84 -7.05
N PRO A 101 -11.07 -14.85 -6.21
CA PRO A 101 -11.25 -13.47 -6.65
C PRO A 101 -9.95 -12.89 -7.20
N LEU A 102 -10.06 -11.96 -8.14
CA LEU A 102 -8.89 -11.22 -8.59
C LEU A 102 -8.38 -10.36 -7.43
N ARG A 103 -7.05 -10.33 -7.27
CA ARG A 103 -6.38 -9.50 -6.26
C ARG A 103 -5.36 -8.59 -6.90
N ARG A 104 -5.35 -7.33 -6.53
CA ARG A 104 -4.43 -6.29 -7.00
C ARG A 104 -3.85 -5.55 -5.80
N CYS A 105 -3.13 -4.47 -6.07
CA CYS A 105 -2.56 -3.63 -5.03
C CYS A 105 -3.62 -3.01 -4.12
N GLN A 106 -4.83 -2.77 -4.62
CA GLN A 106 -5.93 -2.20 -3.85
C GLN A 106 -6.41 -3.15 -2.75
N GLU A 107 -6.62 -4.42 -3.08
CA GLU A 107 -7.05 -5.46 -2.13
C GLU A 107 -5.95 -5.77 -1.12
N TRP A 108 -4.67 -5.77 -1.54
CA TRP A 108 -3.57 -5.92 -0.59
C TRP A 108 -3.48 -4.72 0.36
N THR A 109 -3.63 -3.50 -0.17
CA THR A 109 -3.58 -2.27 0.64
C THR A 109 -4.74 -2.20 1.62
N ALA A 110 -5.95 -2.61 1.21
CA ALA A 110 -7.10 -2.71 2.09
C ALA A 110 -6.85 -3.68 3.26
N ASP A 111 -6.36 -4.90 2.98
CA ASP A 111 -6.00 -5.87 4.02
C ASP A 111 -4.93 -5.31 4.98
N ALA A 112 -3.95 -4.56 4.46
CA ALA A 112 -2.92 -3.92 5.26
C ALA A 112 -3.51 -2.87 6.21
N ILE A 113 -4.37 -1.98 5.69
CA ILE A 113 -5.04 -0.96 6.50
C ILE A 113 -5.90 -1.60 7.59
N ASP A 114 -6.69 -2.62 7.24
CA ASP A 114 -7.55 -3.33 8.18
C ASP A 114 -6.73 -4.03 9.27
N THR A 115 -5.62 -4.65 8.89
CA THR A 115 -4.72 -5.31 9.85
C THR A 115 -4.05 -4.30 10.78
N LEU A 116 -3.61 -3.15 10.27
CA LEU A 116 -3.01 -2.08 11.07
C LEU A 116 -4.01 -1.50 12.08
N ARG A 117 -5.26 -1.29 11.66
CA ARG A 117 -6.36 -0.85 12.55
C ARG A 117 -6.72 -1.89 13.59
N PHE A 118 -6.87 -3.15 13.18
CA PHE A 118 -7.17 -4.26 14.08
C PHE A 118 -6.11 -4.42 15.17
N LYS A 119 -4.82 -4.28 14.82
CA LYS A 119 -3.69 -4.31 15.75
C LYS A 119 -3.50 -3.01 16.54
N ARG A 120 -4.32 -1.98 16.30
CA ARG A 120 -4.22 -0.64 16.90
C ARG A 120 -2.85 0.02 16.71
N ILE A 121 -2.22 -0.24 15.56
CA ILE A 121 -0.96 0.42 15.18
C ILE A 121 -1.25 1.82 14.65
N ILE A 122 -2.38 1.98 13.94
CA ILE A 122 -2.89 3.27 13.51
C ILE A 122 -4.24 3.55 14.18
N SER A 123 -4.46 4.80 14.60
CA SER A 123 -5.67 5.28 15.29
C SER A 123 -6.18 6.59 14.70
#